data_AF-A0A450Z992-F1
#
_entry.id   AF-A0A450Z992-F1
#
_cell.length_a   1.000
_cell.length_b   1.000
_cell.length_c   1.000
_cell.angle_alpha   90.00
_cell.angle_beta   90.00
_cell.angle_gamma   90.00
#
_symmetry.space_group_name_H-M   'P 1'
#
loop_
_entity.id
_entity.type
_entity.pdbx_description
1 polymer ?
#
loop_
_entity_poly.entity_id
_entity_poly.type
_entity_poly.pdbx_seq_one_letter_code
_entity_poly.pdbx_strand_id
1 'polypeptide(L)'
;TQVFDRPLSGRHLFEEVIRENLDLGRPSKVSLIFNRGINKRTPGTFQTRVITQGVIPSLHVSYKSSKIKQYFKEDHALRTETTINNTHDFGLGRSLKNLPELRAIGFAANCRLLEVETISQDCSLAEGVFEQVTRPQIIDGKRVSGLRFDDHRVIGLLQTLCGFLLLPNGFSNSSMREWMAQILGIPADQYSPGRMTYDLRRLRLHGLIERIPHTHRYQVTEMGTRIAFFFTKIHSRIFRPGLSQ
;
A
#
# COMPACT_ATOMS: atom_id res chain seq x y z
N THR A 1 -18.77 5.84 2.06
CA THR A 1 -18.76 5.67 3.53
C THR A 1 -19.14 4.24 3.81
N GLN A 2 -18.36 3.55 4.63
CA GLN A 2 -18.72 2.24 5.16
C GLN A 2 -19.14 2.43 6.62
N VAL A 3 -20.26 1.84 7.01
CA VAL A 3 -20.80 1.92 8.37
C VAL A 3 -20.56 0.57 9.03
N PHE A 4 -20.03 0.56 10.25
CA PHE A 4 -19.78 -0.68 10.99
C PHE A 4 -20.94 -0.99 11.91
N ASP A 5 -21.39 -2.25 11.91
CA ASP A 5 -22.41 -2.75 12.83
C ASP A 5 -21.92 -2.74 14.29
N ARG A 6 -20.59 -2.76 14.49
CA ARG A 6 -19.91 -2.69 15.79
C ARG A 6 -18.86 -1.57 15.80
N PRO A 7 -19.12 -0.44 16.46
CA PRO A 7 -18.20 0.71 16.60
C PRO A 7 -16.77 0.34 16.99
N LEU A 8 -16.62 -0.50 18.01
CA LEU A 8 -15.31 -0.95 18.52
C LEU A 8 -14.52 -1.75 17.47
N SER A 9 -15.20 -2.56 16.66
CA SER A 9 -14.56 -3.32 15.57
C SER A 9 -14.05 -2.40 14.48
N GLY A 10 -14.82 -1.37 14.10
CA GLY A 10 -14.37 -0.35 13.14
C GLY A 10 -13.17 0.45 13.64
N ARG A 11 -13.14 0.75 14.95
CA ARG A 11 -12.00 1.40 15.59
C ARG A 11 -10.75 0.53 15.56
N HIS A 12 -10.85 -0.74 15.95
CA HIS A 12 -9.71 -1.67 15.91
C HIS A 12 -9.18 -1.86 14.49
N LEU A 13 -10.06 -2.06 13.51
CA LEU A 13 -9.71 -2.15 12.10
C LEU A 13 -8.90 -0.93 11.65
N PHE A 14 -9.35 0.28 11.98
CA PHE A 14 -8.67 1.49 11.58
C PHE A 14 -7.32 1.69 12.28
N GLU A 15 -7.20 1.28 13.54
CA GLU A 15 -5.92 1.26 14.27
C GLU A 15 -4.92 0.27 13.65
N GLU A 16 -5.39 -0.90 13.20
CA GLU A 16 -4.57 -1.87 12.46
C GLU A 16 -4.18 -1.35 11.09
N VAL A 17 -5.10 -0.74 10.33
CA VAL A 17 -4.80 -0.08 9.05
C VAL A 17 -3.72 1.00 9.23
N ILE A 18 -3.77 1.81 10.28
CA ILE A 18 -2.73 2.81 10.56
C ILE A 18 -1.40 2.14 10.88
N ARG A 19 -1.37 1.13 11.73
CA ARG A 19 -0.16 0.37 12.07
C ARG A 19 0.46 -0.26 10.82
N GLU A 20 -0.37 -0.86 9.96
CA GLU A 20 0.05 -1.50 8.72
C GLU A 20 0.56 -0.49 7.70
N ASN A 21 -0.11 0.65 7.54
CA ASN A 21 0.39 1.70 6.66
C ASN A 21 1.71 2.28 7.19
N LEU A 22 1.85 2.49 8.51
CA LEU A 22 3.11 2.90 9.14
C LEU A 22 4.25 1.90 8.90
N ASP A 23 3.96 0.59 8.97
CA ASP A 23 4.94 -0.50 8.85
C ASP A 23 5.26 -0.88 7.39
N LEU A 24 4.29 -0.78 6.46
CA LEU A 24 4.38 -1.34 5.09
C LEU A 24 4.27 -0.30 3.98
N GLY A 25 3.51 0.78 4.19
CA GLY A 25 3.18 1.77 3.15
C GLY A 25 4.04 3.03 3.17
N ARG A 26 4.85 3.23 4.23
CA ARG A 26 5.60 4.47 4.52
C ARG A 26 4.83 5.72 4.05
N PRO A 27 3.64 6.00 4.63
CA PRO A 27 2.86 7.17 4.27
C PRO A 27 3.71 8.43 4.42
N SER A 28 3.63 9.31 3.43
CA SER A 28 4.32 10.62 3.46
C SER A 28 3.92 11.48 4.66
N LYS A 29 2.75 11.21 5.27
CA LYS A 29 2.30 11.83 6.51
C LYS A 29 1.20 10.99 7.19
N VAL A 30 1.41 10.57 8.44
CA VAL A 30 0.31 10.17 9.36
C VAL A 30 -0.01 11.35 10.25
N SER A 31 -1.29 11.64 10.47
CA SER A 31 -1.71 12.76 11.31
C SER A 31 -2.84 12.34 12.24
N LEU A 32 -2.66 12.63 13.52
CA LEU A 32 -3.69 12.47 14.55
C LEU A 32 -4.48 13.78 14.63
N ILE A 33 -5.80 13.72 14.48
CA ILE A 33 -6.67 14.87 14.68
C ILE A 33 -7.25 14.77 16.10
N PHE A 34 -6.86 15.70 16.97
CA PHE A 34 -7.36 15.78 18.33
C PHE A 34 -8.73 16.48 18.36
N ASN A 35 -9.67 16.06 19.24
CA ASN A 35 -10.95 16.78 19.46
C ASN A 35 -10.81 18.23 19.97
N ARG A 36 -9.58 18.71 20.22
CA ARG A 36 -9.31 20.10 20.59
C ARG A 36 -8.25 20.70 19.67
N GLY A 37 -8.42 21.96 19.28
CA GLY A 37 -7.37 22.71 18.59
C GLY A 37 -6.17 22.92 19.51
N ILE A 38 -5.01 22.36 19.14
CA ILE A 38 -3.76 22.58 19.86
C ILE A 38 -3.15 23.91 19.41
N ASN A 39 -3.00 24.84 20.34
CA ASN A 39 -2.33 26.13 20.12
C ASN A 39 -1.17 26.33 21.11
N LYS A 40 -0.36 27.39 20.91
CA LYS A 40 0.79 27.72 21.75
C LYS A 40 0.47 27.96 23.24
N ARG A 41 -0.80 28.18 23.60
CA ARG A 41 -1.27 28.42 24.97
C ARG A 41 -1.81 27.16 25.64
N THR A 42 -1.77 26.01 24.97
CA THR A 42 -2.30 24.75 25.50
C THR A 42 -1.36 24.22 26.59
N PRO A 43 -1.76 24.16 27.88
CA PRO A 43 -0.87 23.74 28.96
C PRO A 43 -0.63 22.22 28.96
N GLY A 44 0.60 21.81 29.27
CA GLY A 44 0.98 20.40 29.51
C GLY A 44 2.01 19.82 28.53
N THR A 45 2.82 18.88 29.01
CA THR A 45 3.72 18.05 28.18
C THR A 45 2.91 16.93 27.53
N PHE A 46 2.84 16.92 26.20
CA PHE A 46 2.20 15.83 25.46
C PHE A 46 3.16 14.63 25.40
N GLN A 47 2.86 13.59 26.15
CA GLN A 47 3.41 12.26 25.87
C GLN A 47 2.64 11.67 24.70
N THR A 48 3.33 11.27 23.64
CA THR A 48 2.73 10.62 22.46
C THR A 48 2.17 9.25 22.84
N ARG A 49 0.94 9.21 23.34
CA ARG A 49 0.13 8.00 23.49
C ARG A 49 -0.88 7.99 22.34
N VAL A 50 -0.62 7.14 21.35
CA VAL A 50 -1.11 7.25 19.95
C VAL A 50 -2.63 7.13 19.79
N ILE A 51 -3.38 6.68 20.79
CA ILE A 51 -4.83 6.43 20.66
C ILE A 51 -5.48 6.78 22.01
N THR A 52 -6.17 7.91 22.08
CA THR A 52 -6.99 8.29 23.26
C THR A 52 -8.45 8.43 22.83
N GLN A 53 -9.39 8.27 23.76
CA GLN A 53 -10.80 8.61 23.55
C GLN A 53 -10.91 10.11 23.18
N GLY A 54 -11.59 10.43 22.08
CA GLY A 54 -11.67 11.80 21.53
C GLY A 54 -10.58 12.19 20.51
N VAL A 55 -9.64 11.31 20.16
CA VAL A 55 -8.79 11.52 18.97
C VAL A 55 -9.42 10.78 17.81
N ILE A 56 -9.73 11.47 16.72
CA ILE A 56 -10.14 10.82 15.47
C ILE A 56 -8.86 10.58 14.68
N PRO A 57 -8.36 9.34 14.64
CA PRO A 57 -7.20 9.04 13.82
C PRO A 57 -7.55 9.26 12.33
N SER A 58 -6.56 9.69 11.53
CA SER A 58 -6.75 9.93 10.10
C SER A 58 -5.59 9.44 9.26
N LEU A 59 -5.92 8.79 8.14
CA LEU A 59 -4.99 8.33 7.12
C LEU A 59 -5.00 9.32 5.96
N HIS A 60 -3.81 9.68 5.49
CA HIS A 60 -3.61 10.54 4.34
C HIS A 60 -2.75 9.83 3.31
N VAL A 61 -3.33 9.53 2.14
CA VAL A 61 -2.59 8.99 0.98
C VAL A 61 -2.50 10.09 -0.06
N SER A 62 -1.30 10.38 -0.56
CA SER A 62 -1.10 11.44 -1.55
C SER A 62 -0.63 10.85 -2.88
N TYR A 63 -1.16 11.36 -3.99
CA TYR A 63 -0.71 11.07 -5.34
C TYR A 63 -0.65 12.37 -6.15
N LYS A 64 0.56 12.78 -6.52
CA LYS A 64 0.83 14.09 -7.16
C LYS A 64 0.16 15.22 -6.35
N SER A 65 -0.69 16.03 -6.99
CA SER A 65 -1.39 17.14 -6.34
C SER A 65 -2.66 16.69 -5.61
N SER A 66 -3.05 15.41 -5.70
CA SER A 66 -4.30 14.89 -5.14
C SER A 66 -4.07 14.10 -3.86
N LYS A 67 -5.10 14.01 -3.01
CA LYS A 67 -5.02 13.31 -1.73
C LYS A 67 -6.30 12.56 -1.42
N ILE A 68 -6.15 11.37 -0.84
CA ILE A 68 -7.20 10.64 -0.17
C ILE A 68 -7.06 10.90 1.33
N LYS A 69 -8.19 11.20 1.98
CA LYS A 69 -8.30 11.26 3.43
C LYS A 69 -9.26 10.17 3.87
N GLN A 70 -8.86 9.41 4.87
CA GLN A 70 -9.73 8.45 5.51
C GLN A 70 -9.72 8.71 7.02
N TYR A 71 -10.90 8.70 7.64
CA TYR A 71 -11.05 8.96 9.06
C TYR A 71 -12.28 8.25 9.61
N PHE A 72 -12.23 7.97 10.91
CA PHE A 72 -13.33 7.37 11.64
C PHE A 72 -14.31 8.44 12.11
N LYS A 73 -15.48 8.52 11.48
CA LYS A 73 -16.49 9.55 11.74
C LYS A 73 -17.51 9.04 12.76
N GLU A 74 -17.79 9.87 13.77
CA GLU A 74 -18.85 9.65 14.77
C GLU A 74 -18.75 8.30 15.50
N ASP A 75 -17.53 7.77 15.63
CA ASP A 75 -17.25 6.43 16.17
C ASP A 75 -17.99 5.26 15.49
N HIS A 76 -18.58 5.46 14.31
CA HIS A 76 -19.45 4.45 13.66
C HIS A 76 -19.16 4.23 12.17
N ALA A 77 -18.51 5.18 11.49
CA ALA A 77 -18.37 5.12 10.03
C ALA A 77 -16.94 5.40 9.56
N LEU A 78 -16.43 4.55 8.65
CA LEU A 78 -15.21 4.83 7.90
C LEU A 78 -15.55 5.72 6.71
N ARG A 79 -15.03 6.95 6.72
CA ARG A 79 -15.22 7.91 5.65
C ARG A 79 -13.94 8.07 4.85
N THR A 80 -13.97 7.63 3.60
CA THR A 80 -12.91 7.81 2.60
C THR A 80 -13.31 8.91 1.62
N GLU A 81 -12.45 9.91 1.45
CA GLU A 81 -12.68 11.07 0.59
C GLU A 81 -11.46 11.36 -0.27
N THR A 82 -11.65 11.54 -1.57
CA THR A 82 -10.60 11.97 -2.49
C THR A 82 -10.76 13.45 -2.83
N THR A 83 -9.71 14.23 -2.67
CA THR A 83 -9.58 15.60 -3.19
C THR A 83 -8.66 15.61 -4.41
N ILE A 84 -9.18 16.04 -5.56
CA ILE A 84 -8.41 16.26 -6.78
C ILE A 84 -8.10 17.75 -6.92
N ASN A 85 -6.85 18.15 -6.68
CA ASN A 85 -6.46 19.57 -6.81
C ASN A 85 -5.98 19.93 -8.23
N ASN A 86 -5.58 18.96 -9.04
CA ASN A 86 -5.15 19.18 -10.41
C ASN A 86 -5.69 18.08 -11.33
N THR A 87 -6.56 18.44 -12.27
CA THR A 87 -7.19 17.50 -13.21
C THR A 87 -6.21 16.91 -14.21
N HIS A 88 -5.15 17.65 -14.55
CA HIS A 88 -4.13 17.23 -15.51
C HIS A 88 -3.30 16.05 -15.01
N ASP A 89 -3.26 15.82 -13.69
CA ASP A 89 -2.60 14.65 -13.08
C ASP A 89 -3.19 13.32 -13.59
N PHE A 90 -4.43 13.37 -14.08
CA PHE A 90 -5.23 12.28 -14.65
C PHE A 90 -5.49 12.42 -16.16
N GLY A 91 -4.80 13.34 -16.84
CA GLY A 91 -4.99 13.57 -18.28
C GLY A 91 -6.25 14.37 -18.65
N LEU A 92 -6.94 14.96 -17.67
CA LEU A 92 -8.19 15.69 -17.89
C LEU A 92 -8.00 17.21 -17.83
N GLY A 93 -8.73 17.93 -18.68
CA GLY A 93 -8.85 19.38 -18.61
C GLY A 93 -9.71 19.86 -17.43
N ARG A 94 -9.73 21.18 -17.18
CA ARG A 94 -10.45 21.79 -16.03
C ARG A 94 -11.92 22.14 -16.29
N SER A 95 -12.45 21.84 -17.48
CA SER A 95 -13.83 22.18 -17.84
C SER A 95 -14.84 21.36 -17.03
N LEU A 96 -15.98 21.96 -16.68
CA LEU A 96 -17.07 21.28 -15.95
C LEU A 96 -17.59 20.03 -16.65
N LYS A 97 -17.45 19.92 -17.98
CA LYS A 97 -17.79 18.71 -18.73
C LYS A 97 -17.00 17.47 -18.28
N ASN A 98 -15.83 17.66 -17.67
CA ASN A 98 -14.98 16.58 -17.15
C ASN A 98 -15.33 16.20 -15.70
N LEU A 99 -16.27 16.90 -15.05
CA LEU A 99 -16.65 16.64 -13.65
C LEU A 99 -17.18 15.20 -13.42
N PRO A 100 -18.00 14.61 -14.31
CA PRO A 100 -18.43 13.22 -14.14
C PRO A 100 -17.26 12.24 -14.14
N GLU A 101 -16.28 12.46 -15.02
CA GLU A 101 -15.09 11.61 -15.13
C GLU A 101 -14.16 11.76 -13.91
N LEU A 102 -13.95 12.99 -13.44
CA LEU A 102 -13.22 13.26 -12.20
C LEU A 102 -13.89 12.62 -10.98
N ARG A 103 -15.23 12.65 -10.92
CA ARG A 103 -16.00 11.95 -9.89
C ARG A 103 -15.79 10.44 -9.96
N ALA A 104 -15.81 9.85 -11.15
CA ALA A 104 -15.56 8.43 -11.34
C ALA A 104 -14.15 8.04 -10.88
N ILE A 105 -13.13 8.84 -11.22
CA ILE A 105 -11.74 8.65 -10.77
C ILE A 105 -11.66 8.70 -9.24
N GLY A 106 -12.24 9.73 -8.61
CA GLY A 106 -12.23 9.87 -7.15
C GLY A 106 -12.96 8.72 -6.44
N PHE A 107 -14.08 8.25 -7.00
CA PHE A 107 -14.81 7.10 -6.47
C PHE A 107 -13.99 5.81 -6.59
N ALA A 108 -13.41 5.54 -7.77
CA ALA A 108 -12.55 4.37 -7.98
C ALA A 108 -11.32 4.38 -7.06
N ALA A 109 -10.73 5.56 -6.80
CA ALA A 109 -9.62 5.70 -5.86
C ALA A 109 -10.03 5.34 -4.42
N ASN A 110 -11.21 5.80 -3.98
CA ASN A 110 -11.74 5.45 -2.66
C ASN A 110 -12.02 3.93 -2.55
N CYS A 111 -12.65 3.33 -3.57
CA CYS A 111 -12.93 1.88 -3.60
C CYS A 111 -11.64 1.07 -3.54
N ARG A 112 -10.64 1.42 -4.35
CA ARG A 112 -9.35 0.74 -4.36
C ARG A 112 -8.65 0.77 -3.00
N LEU A 113 -8.69 1.90 -2.29
CA LEU A 113 -8.12 1.96 -0.94
C LEU A 113 -8.82 0.97 0.01
N LEU A 114 -10.16 0.95 -0.02
CA LEU A 114 -10.95 0.05 0.83
C LEU A 114 -10.74 -1.43 0.48
N GLU A 115 -10.61 -1.76 -0.80
CA GLU A 115 -10.28 -3.12 -1.28
C GLU A 115 -8.92 -3.57 -0.75
N VAL A 116 -7.90 -2.71 -0.88
CA VAL A 116 -6.54 -2.98 -0.39
C VAL A 116 -6.53 -3.18 1.13
N GLU A 117 -7.23 -2.34 1.88
CA GLU A 117 -7.38 -2.47 3.33
C GLU A 117 -8.08 -3.78 3.71
N THR A 118 -9.15 -4.14 3.00
CA THR A 118 -9.88 -5.39 3.22
C THR A 118 -8.98 -6.60 2.99
N ILE A 119 -8.25 -6.64 1.87
CA ILE A 119 -7.32 -7.73 1.55
C ILE A 119 -6.17 -7.79 2.55
N SER A 120 -5.65 -6.64 2.97
CA SER A 120 -4.61 -6.58 3.99
C SER A 120 -5.06 -7.32 5.25
N GLN A 121 -6.28 -7.05 5.71
CA GLN A 121 -6.84 -7.58 6.96
C GLN A 121 -7.13 -9.08 6.90
N ASP A 122 -7.51 -9.59 5.72
CA ASP A 122 -7.66 -11.03 5.45
C ASP A 122 -6.70 -11.50 4.36
N CYS A 123 -5.39 -11.35 4.63
CA CYS A 123 -4.35 -11.80 3.72
C CYS A 123 -3.89 -13.24 4.00
N SER A 124 -4.70 -14.06 4.67
CA SER A 124 -4.34 -15.45 4.97
C SER A 124 -4.08 -16.25 3.68
N LEU A 125 -3.08 -17.13 3.70
CA LEU A 125 -2.74 -17.99 2.56
C LEU A 125 -2.92 -19.45 2.91
N ALA A 126 -3.49 -20.21 1.98
CA ALA A 126 -3.45 -21.66 2.02
C ALA A 126 -1.99 -22.14 1.86
N GLU A 127 -1.63 -23.21 2.56
CA GLU A 127 -0.27 -23.77 2.55
C GLU A 127 0.20 -24.08 1.11
N GLY A 128 -0.65 -24.68 0.27
CA GLY A 128 -0.32 -24.98 -1.13
C GLY A 128 0.03 -23.75 -1.96
N VAL A 129 -0.59 -22.58 -1.70
CA VAL A 129 -0.25 -21.32 -2.39
C VAL A 129 1.12 -20.83 -1.91
N PHE A 130 1.38 -20.91 -0.62
CA PHE A 130 2.69 -20.56 -0.06
C PHE A 130 3.80 -21.44 -0.63
N GLU A 131 3.60 -22.76 -0.68
CA GLU A 131 4.56 -23.69 -1.28
C GLU A 131 4.77 -23.42 -2.77
N GLN A 132 3.69 -23.20 -3.50
CA GLN A 132 3.74 -22.92 -4.93
C GLN A 132 4.59 -21.68 -5.21
N VAL A 133 4.40 -20.60 -4.46
CA VAL A 133 5.11 -19.33 -4.65
C VAL A 133 6.59 -19.43 -4.24
N THR A 134 6.88 -20.14 -3.14
CA THR A 134 8.25 -20.26 -2.60
C THR A 134 9.12 -21.25 -3.37
N ARG A 135 8.53 -22.23 -4.05
CA ARG A 135 9.26 -23.25 -4.83
C ARG A 135 9.49 -22.81 -6.29
N PRO A 136 10.58 -23.27 -6.94
CA PRO A 136 10.75 -23.06 -8.37
C PRO A 136 9.62 -23.69 -9.18
N GLN A 137 9.20 -23.01 -10.23
CA GLN A 137 8.11 -23.46 -11.13
C GLN A 137 8.63 -23.67 -12.55
N ILE A 138 7.93 -24.49 -13.34
CA ILE A 138 8.13 -24.61 -14.78
C ILE A 138 6.89 -24.04 -15.46
N ILE A 139 7.09 -22.96 -16.23
CA ILE A 139 6.01 -22.27 -16.96
C ILE A 139 6.45 -22.16 -18.41
N ASP A 140 5.62 -22.62 -19.34
CA ASP A 140 5.90 -22.66 -20.78
C ASP A 140 7.27 -23.28 -21.11
N GLY A 141 7.61 -24.38 -20.43
CA GLY A 141 8.88 -25.08 -20.57
C GLY A 141 10.10 -24.36 -19.98
N LYS A 142 9.93 -23.23 -19.30
CA LYS A 142 11.02 -22.44 -18.70
C LYS A 142 10.95 -22.50 -17.17
N ARG A 143 12.10 -22.77 -16.55
CA ARG A 143 12.22 -22.75 -15.09
C ARG A 143 12.24 -21.31 -14.57
N VAL A 144 11.44 -21.05 -13.54
CA VAL A 144 11.34 -19.78 -12.82
C VAL A 144 11.73 -20.03 -11.36
N SER A 145 12.58 -19.17 -10.80
CA SER A 145 13.00 -19.30 -9.40
C SER A 145 11.84 -18.98 -8.44
N GLY A 146 11.69 -19.77 -7.38
CA GLY A 146 10.64 -19.58 -6.36
C GLY A 146 10.92 -18.41 -5.43
N LEU A 147 9.91 -17.63 -5.08
CA LEU A 147 10.00 -16.43 -4.23
C LEU A 147 10.13 -16.84 -2.75
N ARG A 148 11.37 -17.11 -2.32
CA ARG A 148 11.67 -17.57 -0.97
C ARG A 148 11.32 -16.53 0.10
N PHE A 149 10.76 -16.99 1.21
CA PHE A 149 10.30 -16.15 2.31
C PHE A 149 11.46 -15.51 3.12
N ASP A 150 12.60 -16.19 3.21
CA ASP A 150 13.81 -15.76 3.91
C ASP A 150 14.75 -14.90 3.04
N ASP A 151 14.44 -14.72 1.76
CA ASP A 151 15.25 -13.90 0.85
C ASP A 151 14.87 -12.41 0.99
N HIS A 152 15.80 -11.62 1.53
CA HIS A 152 15.62 -10.18 1.73
C HIS A 152 15.24 -9.42 0.45
N ARG A 153 15.74 -9.85 -0.72
CA ARG A 153 15.36 -9.24 -2.01
C ARG A 153 13.91 -9.57 -2.36
N VAL A 154 13.45 -10.79 -2.10
CA VAL A 154 12.06 -11.18 -2.34
C VAL A 154 11.13 -10.39 -1.43
N ILE A 155 11.46 -10.27 -0.15
CA ILE A 155 10.69 -9.44 0.78
C ILE A 155 10.66 -7.99 0.32
N GLY A 156 11.79 -7.44 -0.12
CA GLY A 156 11.84 -6.10 -0.70
C GLY A 156 10.95 -5.93 -1.93
N LEU A 157 10.95 -6.91 -2.86
CA LEU A 157 10.03 -6.91 -4.01
C LEU A 157 8.58 -6.85 -3.53
N LEU A 158 8.18 -7.72 -2.60
CA LEU A 158 6.80 -7.77 -2.09
C LEU A 158 6.41 -6.50 -1.32
N GLN A 159 7.34 -5.89 -0.58
CA GLN A 159 7.16 -4.57 0.05
C GLN A 159 6.92 -3.48 -1.00
N THR A 160 7.71 -3.45 -2.09
CA THR A 160 7.46 -2.48 -3.17
C THR A 160 6.11 -2.68 -3.83
N LEU A 161 5.63 -3.92 -3.99
CA LEU A 161 4.28 -4.18 -4.52
C LEU A 161 3.20 -3.55 -3.63
N CYS A 162 3.32 -3.67 -2.30
CA CYS A 162 2.39 -3.04 -1.36
C CYS A 162 2.30 -1.52 -1.57
N GLY A 163 3.45 -0.86 -1.79
CA GLY A 163 3.51 0.58 -2.09
C GLY A 163 2.89 1.00 -3.43
N PHE A 164 2.74 0.06 -4.36
CA PHE A 164 2.18 0.33 -5.69
C PHE A 164 0.68 0.03 -5.83
N LEU A 165 0.05 -0.58 -4.83
CA LEU A 165 -1.36 -0.99 -4.90
C LEU A 165 -2.31 0.18 -5.15
N LEU A 166 -1.96 1.38 -4.71
CA LEU A 166 -2.79 2.59 -4.87
C LEU A 166 -2.45 3.40 -6.11
N LEU A 167 -1.47 2.98 -6.92
CA LEU A 167 -1.10 3.69 -8.14
C LEU A 167 -2.13 3.41 -9.25
N PRO A 168 -2.86 4.44 -9.74
CA PRO A 168 -3.94 4.24 -10.70
C PRO A 168 -3.47 3.70 -12.05
N ASN A 169 -2.22 3.98 -12.42
CA ASN A 169 -1.62 3.55 -13.68
C ASN A 169 -0.62 2.40 -13.49
N GLY A 170 -0.61 1.76 -12.32
CA GLY A 170 0.41 0.76 -11.97
C GLY A 170 1.82 1.36 -11.87
N PHE A 171 2.85 0.53 -12.05
CA PHE A 171 4.26 0.90 -11.87
C PHE A 171 5.15 0.44 -13.04
N SER A 172 6.32 1.03 -13.20
CA SER A 172 7.29 0.69 -14.25
C SER A 172 8.53 -0.01 -13.68
N ASN A 173 9.38 -0.53 -14.58
CA ASN A 173 10.71 -1.01 -14.20
C ASN A 173 11.52 0.09 -13.51
N SER A 174 11.53 1.31 -14.07
CA SER A 174 12.27 2.44 -13.49
C SER A 174 11.81 2.78 -12.07
N SER A 175 10.50 2.88 -11.83
CA SER A 175 9.98 3.20 -10.50
C SER A 175 10.29 2.08 -9.50
N MET A 176 10.10 0.81 -9.87
CA MET A 176 10.38 -0.31 -8.97
C MET A 176 11.88 -0.41 -8.62
N ARG A 177 12.75 -0.12 -9.58
CA ARG A 177 14.21 -0.13 -9.38
C ARG A 177 14.66 0.91 -8.35
N GLU A 178 14.10 2.11 -8.39
CA GLU A 178 14.38 3.17 -7.41
C GLU A 178 14.00 2.74 -5.99
N TRP A 179 12.82 2.15 -5.83
CA TRP A 179 12.37 1.62 -4.54
C TRP A 179 13.20 0.43 -4.07
N MET A 180 13.57 -0.49 -4.97
CA MET A 180 14.41 -1.65 -4.63
C MET A 180 15.80 -1.23 -4.14
N ALA A 181 16.41 -0.23 -4.76
CA ALA A 181 17.69 0.31 -4.31
C ALA A 181 17.59 0.87 -2.88
N GLN A 182 16.52 1.63 -2.59
CA GLN A 182 16.28 2.18 -1.25
C GLN A 182 16.04 1.10 -0.19
N ILE A 183 15.20 0.10 -0.49
CA ILE A 183 14.90 -0.98 0.46
C ILE A 183 16.13 -1.82 0.77
N LEU A 184 16.94 -2.11 -0.25
CA LEU A 184 18.17 -2.90 -0.10
C LEU A 184 19.34 -2.10 0.47
N GLY A 185 19.19 -0.78 0.64
CA GLY A 185 20.26 0.09 1.13
C GLY A 185 21.46 0.18 0.19
N ILE A 186 21.25 0.02 -1.13
CA ILE A 186 22.32 0.07 -2.14
C ILE A 186 22.14 1.27 -3.08
N PRO A 187 23.23 1.78 -3.67
CA PRO A 187 23.16 2.76 -4.76
C PRO A 187 22.29 2.29 -5.94
N ALA A 188 21.56 3.22 -6.56
CA ALA A 188 20.56 2.89 -7.60
C ALA A 188 21.17 2.28 -8.88
N ASP A 189 22.44 2.56 -9.16
CA ASP A 189 23.23 1.98 -10.25
C ASP A 189 23.58 0.49 -9.99
N GLN A 190 23.66 0.07 -8.73
CA GLN A 190 23.94 -1.32 -8.37
C GLN A 190 22.73 -2.26 -8.54
N TYR A 191 21.50 -1.72 -8.55
CA TYR A 191 20.32 -2.48 -8.96
C TYR A 191 20.06 -2.28 -10.45
N SER A 192 20.73 -3.07 -11.30
CA SER A 192 20.69 -2.85 -12.75
C SER A 192 19.29 -3.03 -13.37
N PRO A 193 19.00 -2.39 -14.52
CA PRO A 193 17.75 -2.58 -15.26
C PRO A 193 17.51 -4.05 -15.67
N GLY A 194 18.58 -4.79 -15.98
CA GLY A 194 18.53 -6.23 -16.29
C GLY A 194 18.11 -7.05 -15.07
N ARG A 195 18.64 -6.73 -13.89
CA ARG A 195 18.26 -7.34 -12.62
C ARG A 195 16.78 -7.12 -12.32
N MET A 196 16.29 -5.89 -12.52
CA MET A 196 14.87 -5.56 -12.36
C MET A 196 13.97 -6.27 -13.39
N THR A 197 14.42 -6.38 -14.64
CA THR A 197 13.68 -7.10 -15.70
C THR A 197 13.52 -8.58 -15.36
N TYR A 198 14.56 -9.20 -14.79
CA TYR A 198 14.49 -10.56 -14.29
C TYR A 198 13.43 -10.72 -13.18
N ASP A 199 13.40 -9.83 -12.19
CA ASP A 199 12.40 -9.96 -11.11
C ASP A 199 10.99 -9.67 -11.58
N LEU A 200 10.78 -8.67 -12.45
CA LEU A 200 9.47 -8.41 -13.04
C LEU A 200 8.96 -9.62 -13.81
N ARG A 201 9.83 -10.27 -14.57
CA ARG A 201 9.50 -11.53 -15.25
C ARG A 201 9.14 -12.61 -14.24
N ARG A 202 9.92 -12.77 -13.17
CA ARG A 202 9.66 -13.74 -12.11
C ARG A 202 8.31 -13.51 -11.45
N LEU A 203 8.02 -12.28 -11.02
CA LEU A 203 6.74 -11.90 -10.41
C LEU A 203 5.56 -12.14 -11.35
N ARG A 204 5.71 -11.86 -12.65
CA ARG A 204 4.68 -12.14 -13.66
C ARG A 204 4.41 -13.61 -13.84
N LEU A 205 5.47 -14.42 -13.91
CA LEU A 205 5.31 -15.86 -14.11
C LEU A 205 4.70 -16.53 -12.88
N HIS A 206 5.00 -16.05 -11.68
CA HIS A 206 4.28 -16.46 -10.46
C HIS A 206 2.86 -15.87 -10.34
N GLY A 207 2.41 -15.04 -11.29
CA GLY A 207 1.06 -14.47 -11.31
C GLY A 207 0.82 -13.35 -10.29
N LEU A 208 1.85 -12.80 -9.64
CA LEU A 208 1.70 -11.72 -8.65
C LEU A 208 1.44 -10.37 -9.32
N ILE A 209 1.91 -10.20 -10.55
CA ILE A 209 1.73 -8.96 -11.32
C ILE A 209 1.39 -9.31 -12.76
N GLU A 210 0.74 -8.39 -13.44
CA GLU A 210 0.45 -8.49 -14.87
C GLU A 210 0.85 -7.22 -15.60
N ARG A 211 1.11 -7.35 -16.91
CA ARG A 211 1.51 -6.21 -17.73
C ARG A 211 0.27 -5.52 -18.25
N ILE A 212 0.20 -4.20 -18.10
CA ILE A 212 -0.88 -3.39 -18.67
C ILE A 212 -0.70 -3.34 -20.20
N PRO A 213 -1.70 -3.75 -20.99
CA PRO A 213 -1.61 -3.79 -22.46
C PRO A 213 -1.12 -2.48 -23.06
N HIS A 214 -0.31 -2.56 -24.11
CA HIS A 214 0.25 -1.42 -24.84
C HIS A 214 1.11 -0.44 -24.01
N THR A 215 1.55 -0.83 -22.81
CA THR A 215 2.44 -0.01 -21.98
C THR A 215 3.66 -0.78 -21.48
N HIS A 216 4.59 -0.07 -20.86
CA HIS A 216 5.71 -0.65 -20.10
C HIS A 216 5.40 -0.73 -18.59
N ARG A 217 4.12 -0.73 -18.22
CA ARG A 217 3.65 -0.70 -16.84
C ARG A 217 3.05 -2.03 -16.42
N TYR A 218 3.05 -2.25 -15.11
CA TYR A 218 2.53 -3.44 -14.45
C TYR A 218 1.53 -3.06 -13.38
N GLN A 219 0.57 -3.94 -13.13
CA GLN A 219 -0.35 -3.87 -12.00
C GLN A 219 -0.24 -5.14 -11.17
N VAL A 220 -0.50 -5.01 -9.87
CA VAL A 220 -0.51 -6.15 -8.94
C VAL A 220 -1.84 -6.87 -9.10
N THR A 221 -1.82 -8.20 -9.13
CA THR A 221 -3.05 -9.01 -9.17
C THR A 221 -3.67 -9.11 -7.77
N GLU A 222 -4.91 -9.59 -7.66
CA GLU A 222 -5.51 -9.84 -6.34
C GLU A 222 -4.69 -10.87 -5.54
N MET A 223 -4.29 -11.97 -6.19
CA MET A 223 -3.41 -12.98 -5.60
C MET A 223 -2.07 -12.37 -5.16
N GLY A 224 -1.47 -11.54 -6.02
CA GLY A 224 -0.23 -10.83 -5.70
C GLY A 224 -0.37 -9.88 -4.52
N THR A 225 -1.53 -9.25 -4.36
CA THR A 225 -1.85 -8.38 -3.22
C THR A 225 -1.90 -9.19 -1.93
N ARG A 226 -2.62 -10.32 -1.91
CA ARG A 226 -2.67 -11.22 -0.75
C ARG A 226 -1.29 -11.75 -0.37
N ILE A 227 -0.52 -12.24 -1.35
CA ILE A 227 0.84 -12.75 -1.12
C ILE A 227 1.76 -11.65 -0.57
N ALA A 228 1.72 -10.46 -1.18
CA ALA A 228 2.55 -9.36 -0.75
C ALA A 228 2.25 -8.98 0.71
N PHE A 229 0.97 -8.83 1.09
CA PHE A 229 0.62 -8.56 2.48
C PHE A 229 1.00 -9.70 3.42
N PHE A 230 0.70 -10.95 3.08
CA PHE A 230 1.03 -12.10 3.93
C PHE A 230 2.52 -12.16 4.25
N PHE A 231 3.36 -12.15 3.20
CA PHE A 231 4.81 -12.27 3.37
C PHE A 231 5.36 -11.10 4.17
N THR A 232 4.96 -9.87 3.82
CA THR A 232 5.53 -8.67 4.43
C THR A 232 5.07 -8.47 5.88
N LYS A 233 3.81 -8.79 6.20
CA LYS A 233 3.29 -8.75 7.58
C LYS A 233 3.95 -9.79 8.47
N ILE A 234 4.09 -11.02 8.00
CA ILE A 234 4.73 -12.08 8.81
C ILE A 234 6.21 -11.74 8.99
N HIS A 235 6.90 -11.38 7.91
CA HIS A 235 8.31 -11.00 7.98
C HIS A 235 8.53 -9.81 8.93
N SER A 236 7.69 -8.77 8.87
CA SER A 236 7.80 -7.60 9.75
C SER A 236 7.37 -7.86 11.20
N ARG A 237 6.70 -8.97 11.50
CA ARG A 237 6.40 -9.41 12.87
C ARG A 237 7.54 -10.26 13.45
N ILE A 238 8.16 -11.12 12.63
CA ILE A 238 9.21 -12.04 13.05
C ILE A 238 10.59 -11.36 13.11
N PHE A 239 10.97 -10.63 12.06
CA PHE A 239 12.30 -10.07 11.89
C PHE A 239 12.38 -8.57 12.23
N ARG A 240 11.56 -8.09 13.19
CA ARG A 240 11.62 -6.68 13.62
C ARG A 240 13.04 -6.35 14.07
N PRO A 241 13.69 -5.32 13.48
CA PRO A 241 14.92 -4.82 14.06
C PRO A 241 14.58 -4.29 15.46
N GLY A 242 15.05 -5.01 16.49
CA GLY A 242 15.06 -4.50 17.85
C GLY A 242 16.09 -3.38 17.98
N LEU A 243 16.16 -2.72 19.14
CA LEU A 243 17.21 -1.75 19.50
C LEU A 243 18.61 -2.39 19.62
N SER A 244 18.88 -3.47 18.90
CA SER A 244 20.20 -4.10 18.81
C SER A 244 20.83 -3.73 17.48
N GLN A 245 21.40 -2.52 17.43
CA GLN A 245 22.76 -2.23 16.94
C GLN A 245 23.13 -0.79 17.32
#